data_AF-A0A3P3R0C1-F1
#
_entry.id   AF-A0A3P3R0C1-F1
#
_cell.length_a   1.000
_cell.length_b   1.000
_cell.length_c   1.000
_cell.angle_alpha   90.00
_cell.angle_beta   90.00
_cell.angle_gamma   90.00
#
_symmetry.space_group_name_H-M   'P 1'
#
loop_
_entity.id
_entity.type
_entity.pdbx_description
1 polymer ?
#
loop_
_entity_poly.entity_id
_entity_poly.type
_entity_poly.pdbx_seq_one_letter_code
_entity_poly.pdbx_strand_id
1 'polypeptide(L)'
;MTSIIIKKESPFICYERIVKYDTTQRIEIDGKHKYKVDKEHYKELCDKEKKYQNISNIEFDKIWEYEDMVNAISQLNTNMKDIIKKHNNRYENSVFKLCGVDKDLPEDLKIYSGMYSKIKDSHKVLEFIIEILFRILNINGYNAEKKEDTTISGIHDVSHAIYATKADKLFTVDRKFFNKCKAVYYFLQVDTEVILCSKENISEILMSYNECCKLM
;
A
#
# COMPACT_ATOMS: atom_id res chain seq x y z
N MET A 1 -15.92 -16.39 -13.01
CA MET A 1 -14.60 -16.38 -12.35
C MET A 1 -13.61 -15.69 -13.27
N THR A 2 -13.24 -14.46 -12.98
CA THR A 2 -12.14 -13.77 -13.65
C THR A 2 -10.87 -14.09 -12.85
N SER A 3 -10.23 -15.21 -13.19
CA SER A 3 -8.96 -15.62 -12.59
C SER A 3 -7.79 -14.95 -13.32
N ILE A 4 -6.70 -14.67 -12.60
CA ILE A 4 -5.42 -14.31 -13.22
C ILE A 4 -4.98 -15.51 -14.09
N ILE A 5 -4.78 -15.28 -15.38
CA ILE A 5 -4.33 -16.30 -16.32
C ILE A 5 -2.83 -16.12 -16.55
N ILE A 6 -2.04 -17.11 -16.14
CA ILE A 6 -0.62 -17.17 -16.52
C ILE A 6 -0.55 -17.61 -17.97
N LYS A 7 -0.17 -16.69 -18.85
CA LYS A 7 -0.03 -16.93 -20.28
C LYS A 7 1.45 -16.90 -20.66
N LYS A 8 1.94 -17.99 -21.26
CA LYS A 8 3.25 -18.02 -21.89
C LYS A 8 3.15 -17.30 -23.24
N GLU A 9 3.75 -16.13 -23.36
CA GLU A 9 3.80 -15.37 -24.61
C GLU A 9 5.16 -14.67 -24.76
N SER A 10 5.47 -14.21 -25.98
CA SER A 10 6.71 -13.45 -26.20
C SER A 10 6.60 -12.06 -25.58
N PRO A 11 7.71 -11.47 -25.10
CA PRO A 11 7.72 -10.11 -24.55
C PRO A 11 7.14 -9.07 -25.50
N PHE A 12 7.38 -9.21 -26.81
CA PHE A 12 6.85 -8.31 -27.83
C PHE A 12 5.31 -8.35 -27.92
N ILE A 13 4.72 -9.55 -27.92
CA ILE A 13 3.26 -9.71 -27.99
C ILE A 13 2.59 -9.20 -26.70
N CYS A 14 3.24 -9.40 -25.55
CA CYS A 14 2.81 -8.80 -24.29
C CYS A 14 2.80 -7.27 -24.39
N TYR A 15 3.89 -6.67 -24.90
CA TYR A 15 4.02 -5.24 -25.08
C TYR A 15 2.95 -4.66 -26.02
N GLU A 16 2.76 -5.24 -27.20
CA GLU A 16 1.72 -4.80 -28.17
C GLU A 16 0.31 -4.87 -27.59
N ARG A 17 0.06 -5.82 -26.68
CA ARG A 17 -1.21 -5.94 -25.98
C ARG A 17 -1.36 -4.84 -24.92
N ILE A 18 -0.34 -4.61 -24.10
CA ILE A 18 -0.39 -3.65 -22.99
C ILE A 18 -0.40 -2.20 -23.49
N VAL A 19 0.35 -1.88 -24.55
CA VAL A 19 0.46 -0.50 -25.06
C VAL A 19 -0.89 0.06 -25.55
N LYS A 20 -1.83 -0.79 -25.95
CA LYS A 20 -3.21 -0.40 -26.32
C LYS A 20 -4.02 0.07 -25.12
N TYR A 21 -3.60 -0.29 -23.92
CA TYR A 21 -4.21 0.07 -22.64
C TYR A 21 -3.24 0.89 -21.79
N ASP A 22 -2.36 1.67 -22.43
CA ASP A 22 -1.37 2.47 -21.71
C ASP A 22 -2.04 3.44 -20.73
N THR A 23 -1.84 3.19 -19.44
CA THR A 23 -2.37 4.00 -18.34
C THR A 23 -1.36 5.00 -17.79
N THR A 24 -0.19 5.15 -18.40
CA THR A 24 0.92 5.97 -17.87
C THR A 24 0.47 7.40 -17.57
N GLN A 25 -0.22 8.05 -18.51
CA GLN A 25 -0.74 9.41 -18.31
C GLN A 25 -1.73 9.51 -17.14
N ARG A 26 -2.57 8.48 -16.94
CA ARG A 26 -3.52 8.47 -15.83
C ARG A 26 -2.80 8.32 -14.49
N ILE A 27 -1.81 7.43 -14.41
CA ILE A 27 -0.96 7.25 -13.24
C ILE A 27 -0.26 8.57 -12.89
N GLU A 28 0.29 9.28 -13.87
CA GLU A 28 0.91 10.59 -13.65
C GLU A 28 -0.07 11.64 -13.11
N ILE A 29 -1.27 11.73 -13.69
CA ILE A 29 -2.32 12.67 -13.24
C ILE A 29 -2.76 12.36 -11.81
N ASP A 30 -3.03 11.08 -11.52
CA ASP A 30 -3.46 10.64 -10.19
C ASP A 30 -2.37 10.88 -9.15
N GLY A 31 -1.10 10.65 -9.51
CA GLY A 31 0.06 10.93 -8.67
C GLY A 31 0.24 12.41 -8.35
N LYS A 32 0.07 13.28 -9.36
CA LYS A 32 0.08 14.74 -9.18
C LYS A 32 -1.01 15.22 -8.24
N HIS A 33 -2.23 14.70 -8.41
CA HIS A 33 -3.35 15.04 -7.54
C HIS A 33 -3.10 14.61 -6.10
N LYS A 34 -2.65 13.36 -5.91
CA LYS A 34 -2.29 12.81 -4.59
C LYS A 34 -1.20 13.64 -3.91
N TYR A 35 -0.13 13.95 -4.63
CA TYR A 35 0.96 14.77 -4.10
C TYR A 35 0.48 16.13 -3.61
N LYS A 36 -0.40 16.80 -4.37
CA LYS A 36 -0.94 18.10 -3.97
C LYS A 36 -1.71 18.01 -2.65
N VAL A 37 -2.62 17.05 -2.54
CA VAL A 37 -3.43 16.84 -1.32
C VAL A 37 -2.55 16.50 -0.12
N ASP A 38 -1.61 15.56 -0.29
CA ASP A 38 -0.73 15.12 0.80
C ASP A 38 0.22 16.26 1.24
N LYS A 39 0.72 17.06 0.29
CA LYS A 39 1.61 18.20 0.58
C LYS A 39 0.90 19.32 1.32
N GLU A 40 -0.32 19.67 0.93
CA GLU A 40 -1.12 20.68 1.62
C GLU A 40 -1.36 20.26 3.08
N HIS A 41 -1.76 19.02 3.31
CA HIS A 41 -2.00 18.48 4.65
C HIS A 41 -0.72 18.40 5.50
N TYR A 42 0.39 17.92 4.93
CA TYR A 42 1.67 17.83 5.64
C TYR A 42 2.22 19.21 6.02
N LYS A 43 2.04 20.21 5.15
CA LYS A 43 2.41 21.60 5.45
C LYS A 43 1.62 22.12 6.65
N GLU A 44 0.30 21.93 6.67
CA GLU A 44 -0.56 22.33 7.79
C GLU A 44 -0.14 21.67 9.11
N LEU A 45 0.25 20.39 9.09
CA LEU A 45 0.73 19.69 10.27
C LEU A 45 2.07 20.23 10.77
N CYS A 46 3.04 20.45 9.87
CA CYS A 46 4.33 21.04 10.23
C CYS A 46 4.20 22.47 10.77
N ASP A 47 3.26 23.24 10.23
CA ASP A 47 2.97 24.61 10.67
C ASP A 47 2.29 24.64 12.05
N LYS A 48 1.50 23.60 12.39
CA LYS A 48 0.89 23.42 13.71
C LYS A 48 1.90 22.97 14.77
N GLU A 49 2.68 21.92 14.49
CA GLU A 49 3.65 21.38 15.46
C GLU A 49 4.92 20.85 14.76
N LYS A 50 6.09 21.32 15.20
CA LYS A 50 7.38 20.91 14.63
C LYS A 50 7.68 19.41 14.81
N LYS A 51 6.98 18.71 15.71
CA LYS A 51 7.20 17.27 16.00
C LYS A 51 7.04 16.39 14.75
N TYR A 52 6.15 16.76 13.83
CA TYR A 52 5.89 16.01 12.60
C TYR A 52 7.07 15.99 11.61
N GLN A 53 8.05 16.88 11.78
CA GLN A 53 9.27 16.88 10.96
C GLN A 53 10.18 15.68 11.26
N ASN A 54 10.07 15.11 12.47
CA ASN A 54 10.97 14.08 12.98
C ASN A 54 10.28 12.73 13.24
N ILE A 55 9.00 12.59 12.92
CA ILE A 55 8.21 11.38 13.19
C ILE A 55 8.77 10.13 12.48
N SER A 56 9.53 10.32 11.38
CA SER A 56 10.20 9.23 10.66
C SER A 56 11.35 8.58 11.44
N ASN A 57 11.76 9.15 12.57
CA ASN A 57 12.75 8.57 13.48
C ASN A 57 12.12 7.56 14.47
N ILE A 58 10.79 7.45 14.49
CA ILE A 58 10.09 6.48 15.32
C ILE A 58 10.23 5.09 14.70
N GLU A 59 10.49 4.10 15.54
CA GLU A 59 10.53 2.70 15.12
C GLU A 59 9.17 2.24 14.55
N PHE A 60 9.21 1.35 13.56
CA PHE A 60 8.04 0.93 12.79
C PHE A 60 6.95 0.25 13.65
N ASP A 61 7.33 -0.35 14.78
CA ASP A 61 6.45 -1.04 15.72
C ASP A 61 5.74 -0.06 16.67
N LYS A 62 6.41 1.02 17.04
CA LYS A 62 5.91 2.04 17.97
C LYS A 62 5.04 3.10 17.32
N ILE A 63 5.12 3.27 16.01
CA ILE A 63 4.40 4.35 15.31
C ILE A 63 2.88 4.28 15.52
N TRP A 64 2.32 3.08 15.67
CA TRP A 64 0.89 2.86 15.85
C TRP A 64 0.38 3.13 17.26
N GLU A 65 1.28 3.31 18.22
CA GLU A 65 0.96 3.72 19.60
C GLU A 65 0.86 5.25 19.72
N TYR A 66 1.27 5.98 18.68
CA TYR A 66 1.26 7.43 18.68
C TYR A 66 -0.17 7.97 18.64
N GLU A 67 -0.47 8.93 19.52
CA GLU A 67 -1.83 9.46 19.72
C GLU A 67 -2.50 9.89 18.40
N ASP A 68 -1.76 10.57 17.54
CA ASP A 68 -2.27 11.05 16.24
C ASP A 68 -2.67 9.88 15.31
N MET A 69 -1.94 8.77 15.34
CA MET A 69 -2.27 7.56 14.56
C MET A 69 -3.49 6.84 15.14
N VAL A 70 -3.55 6.70 16.47
CA VAL A 70 -4.68 6.09 17.18
C VAL A 70 -5.96 6.89 16.91
N ASN A 71 -5.88 8.21 17.00
CA ASN A 71 -6.98 9.12 16.72
C ASN A 71 -7.44 9.04 15.25
N ALA A 72 -6.52 8.98 14.30
CA ALA A 72 -6.86 8.83 12.88
C ALA A 72 -7.63 7.53 12.61
N ILE A 73 -7.17 6.40 13.16
CA ILE A 73 -7.85 5.10 13.02
C ILE A 73 -9.24 5.13 13.69
N SER A 74 -9.34 5.71 14.88
CA SER A 74 -10.60 5.85 15.62
C SER A 74 -11.64 6.67 14.85
N GLN A 75 -11.23 7.82 14.29
CA GLN A 75 -12.08 8.66 13.46
C GLN A 75 -12.51 7.95 12.17
N LEU A 76 -11.61 7.22 11.51
CA LEU A 76 -11.94 6.42 10.33
C LEU A 76 -12.97 5.34 10.66
N ASN A 77 -12.77 4.59 11.74
CA ASN A 77 -13.70 3.56 12.18
C ASN A 77 -15.09 4.11 12.54
N THR A 78 -15.15 5.29 13.15
CA THR A 78 -16.41 5.97 13.47
C THR A 78 -17.20 6.31 12.20
N ASN A 79 -16.50 6.74 11.14
CA ASN A 79 -17.11 7.13 9.86
C ASN A 79 -17.16 6.00 8.82
N MET A 80 -16.72 4.79 9.17
CA MET A 80 -16.43 3.73 8.21
C MET A 80 -17.67 3.30 7.40
N LYS A 81 -18.84 3.27 8.03
CA LYS A 81 -20.10 2.95 7.34
C LYS A 81 -20.39 3.91 6.19
N ASP A 82 -20.20 5.21 6.40
CA ASP A 82 -20.44 6.22 5.37
C ASP A 82 -19.36 6.18 4.28
N ILE A 83 -18.10 5.91 4.67
CA ILE A 83 -16.99 5.72 3.73
C ILE A 83 -17.29 4.55 2.80
N ILE A 84 -17.72 3.41 3.35
CA ILE A 84 -18.02 2.19 2.59
C ILE A 84 -19.25 2.39 1.72
N LYS A 85 -20.31 3.00 2.25
CA LYS A 85 -21.48 3.37 1.46
C LYS A 85 -21.07 4.24 0.27
N LYS A 86 -20.23 5.25 0.47
CA LYS A 86 -19.75 6.11 -0.61
C LYS A 86 -18.88 5.34 -1.61
N HIS A 87 -18.00 4.46 -1.13
CA HIS A 87 -17.15 3.59 -1.97
C HIS A 87 -18.00 2.67 -2.84
N ASN A 88 -18.87 1.85 -2.24
CA ASN A 88 -19.68 0.85 -2.94
C ASN A 88 -20.66 1.47 -3.96
N ASN A 89 -21.05 2.74 -3.75
CA ASN A 89 -21.92 3.49 -4.67
C ASN A 89 -21.17 4.37 -5.69
N ARG A 90 -19.83 4.32 -5.77
CA ARG A 90 -19.10 5.04 -6.81
C ARG A 90 -19.47 4.55 -8.20
N TYR A 91 -19.56 5.46 -9.16
CA TYR A 91 -19.79 5.15 -10.57
C TYR A 91 -18.83 4.07 -11.09
N GLU A 92 -17.54 4.16 -10.74
CA GLU A 92 -16.51 3.19 -11.11
C GLU A 92 -16.84 1.77 -10.60
N ASN A 93 -17.30 1.64 -9.36
CA ASN A 93 -17.70 0.34 -8.80
C ASN A 93 -18.95 -0.21 -9.50
N SER A 94 -19.90 0.66 -9.86
CA SER A 94 -21.05 0.25 -10.69
C SER A 94 -20.60 -0.27 -12.05
N VAL A 95 -19.64 0.38 -12.71
CA VAL A 95 -19.06 -0.10 -13.98
C VAL A 95 -18.34 -1.44 -13.79
N PHE A 96 -17.53 -1.60 -12.74
CA PHE A 96 -16.86 -2.87 -12.46
C PHE A 96 -17.85 -4.02 -12.26
N LYS A 97 -18.96 -3.79 -11.54
CA LYS A 97 -20.04 -4.78 -11.37
C LYS A 97 -20.65 -5.20 -12.70
N LEU A 98 -20.90 -4.25 -13.61
CA LEU A 98 -21.38 -4.55 -14.96
C LEU A 98 -20.39 -5.42 -15.74
N CYS A 99 -19.09 -5.29 -15.47
CA CYS A 99 -18.03 -6.14 -16.02
C CYS A 99 -17.82 -7.46 -15.24
N GLY A 100 -18.68 -7.78 -14.26
CA GLY A 100 -18.56 -8.99 -13.45
C GLY A 100 -17.43 -8.95 -12.40
N VAL A 101 -16.92 -7.76 -12.07
CA VAL A 101 -15.88 -7.55 -11.06
C VAL A 101 -16.52 -6.89 -9.84
N ASP A 102 -16.58 -7.63 -8.73
CA ASP A 102 -17.08 -7.10 -7.46
C ASP A 102 -15.97 -6.40 -6.66
N LYS A 103 -16.14 -5.09 -6.44
CA LYS A 103 -15.25 -4.22 -5.67
C LYS A 103 -15.91 -3.70 -4.38
N ASP A 104 -17.09 -4.19 -4.01
CA ASP A 104 -17.78 -3.76 -2.80
C ASP A 104 -17.05 -4.17 -1.53
N LEU A 105 -16.96 -3.24 -0.58
CA LEU A 105 -16.43 -3.52 0.75
C LEU A 105 -17.55 -4.00 1.69
N PRO A 106 -17.24 -4.88 2.66
CA PRO A 106 -18.21 -5.32 3.68
C PRO A 106 -18.72 -4.15 4.52
N GLU A 107 -20.03 -4.01 4.74
CA GLU A 107 -20.61 -2.86 5.45
C GLU A 107 -20.17 -2.73 6.92
N ASP A 108 -19.73 -3.83 7.52
CA ASP A 108 -19.29 -3.93 8.91
C ASP A 108 -17.75 -3.86 9.05
N LEU A 109 -17.02 -3.62 7.96
CA LEU A 109 -15.57 -3.51 7.97
C LEU A 109 -15.12 -2.45 8.99
N LYS A 110 -14.08 -2.79 9.74
CA LYS A 110 -13.37 -1.90 10.68
C LYS A 110 -11.88 -2.20 10.63
N ILE A 111 -11.07 -1.18 10.88
CA ILE A 111 -9.61 -1.28 10.95
C ILE A 111 -9.19 -1.55 12.39
N TYR A 112 -8.44 -2.62 12.62
CA TYR A 112 -7.84 -2.93 13.92
C TYR A 112 -6.57 -3.74 13.76
N SER A 113 -5.70 -3.68 14.78
CA SER A 113 -4.44 -4.43 14.78
C SER A 113 -4.70 -5.93 14.72
N GLY A 114 -3.90 -6.65 13.94
CA GLY A 114 -4.00 -8.11 13.79
C GLY A 114 -5.16 -8.61 12.91
N MET A 115 -5.79 -7.74 12.12
CA MET A 115 -6.91 -8.13 11.28
C MET A 115 -6.53 -8.96 10.04
N TYR A 116 -5.24 -9.10 9.69
CA TYR A 116 -4.79 -9.74 8.44
C TYR A 116 -5.39 -11.15 8.24
N SER A 117 -5.37 -11.98 9.28
CA SER A 117 -5.87 -13.36 9.23
C SER A 117 -7.31 -13.49 8.72
N LYS A 118 -8.14 -12.45 8.92
CA LYS A 118 -9.54 -12.40 8.50
C LYS A 118 -9.75 -11.80 7.10
N ILE A 119 -8.80 -11.01 6.62
CA ILE A 119 -8.93 -10.28 5.34
C ILE A 119 -8.00 -10.80 4.24
N LYS A 120 -7.07 -11.70 4.57
CA LYS A 120 -6.01 -12.18 3.67
C LYS A 120 -6.52 -12.73 2.32
N ASP A 121 -7.75 -13.23 2.26
CA ASP A 121 -8.33 -13.83 1.06
C ASP A 121 -9.19 -12.86 0.23
N SER A 122 -9.35 -11.62 0.71
CA SER A 122 -10.09 -10.57 0.02
C SER A 122 -9.15 -9.48 -0.49
N HIS A 123 -8.75 -9.58 -1.76
CA HIS A 123 -7.87 -8.59 -2.38
C HIS A 123 -8.43 -7.17 -2.29
N LYS A 124 -9.74 -6.98 -2.52
CA LYS A 124 -10.41 -5.67 -2.43
C LYS A 124 -10.35 -5.06 -1.03
N VAL A 125 -10.44 -5.88 0.02
CA VAL A 125 -10.33 -5.40 1.41
C VAL A 125 -8.88 -5.12 1.76
N LEU A 126 -7.94 -5.98 1.36
CA LEU A 126 -6.50 -5.73 1.53
C LEU A 126 -6.06 -4.42 0.85
N GLU A 127 -6.48 -4.21 -0.39
CA GLU A 127 -6.23 -3.00 -1.18
C GLU A 127 -6.67 -1.75 -0.43
N PHE A 128 -7.94 -1.73 0.00
CA PHE A 128 -8.50 -0.61 0.75
C PHE A 128 -7.79 -0.36 2.08
N ILE A 129 -7.51 -1.41 2.86
CA ILE A 129 -6.89 -1.28 4.19
C ILE A 129 -5.43 -0.82 4.09
N ILE A 130 -4.63 -1.44 3.21
CA ILE A 130 -3.22 -1.07 3.03
C ILE A 130 -3.11 0.35 2.48
N GLU A 131 -3.96 0.75 1.53
CA GLU A 131 -3.99 2.11 1.01
C GLU A 131 -4.29 3.14 2.11
N ILE A 132 -5.31 2.88 2.95
CA ILE A 132 -5.66 3.77 4.06
C ILE A 132 -4.51 3.86 5.07
N LEU A 133 -3.90 2.74 5.45
CA LEU A 133 -2.81 2.75 6.42
C LEU A 133 -1.58 3.49 5.88
N PHE A 134 -1.20 3.30 4.61
CA PHE A 134 -0.16 4.10 3.97
C PHE A 134 -0.50 5.58 3.94
N ARG A 135 -1.78 5.92 3.70
CA ARG A 135 -2.23 7.31 3.74
C ARG A 135 -2.12 7.90 5.13
N ILE A 136 -2.52 7.18 6.18
CA ILE A 136 -2.38 7.60 7.59
C ILE A 136 -0.91 7.88 7.91
N LEU A 137 0.01 6.99 7.51
CA LEU A 137 1.45 7.20 7.71
C LEU A 137 1.94 8.46 6.97
N ASN A 138 1.57 8.60 5.70
CA ASN A 138 1.98 9.74 4.87
C ASN A 138 1.47 11.07 5.42
N ILE A 139 0.18 11.18 5.74
CA ILE A 139 -0.41 12.45 6.22
C ILE A 139 0.25 12.88 7.53
N ASN A 140 0.55 11.94 8.43
CA ASN A 140 1.21 12.23 9.70
C ASN A 140 2.74 12.43 9.56
N GLY A 141 3.30 12.37 8.35
CA GLY A 141 4.71 12.64 8.08
C GLY A 141 5.66 11.44 8.21
N TYR A 142 5.14 10.23 8.46
CA TYR A 142 5.96 9.03 8.61
C TYR A 142 6.45 8.52 7.26
N ASN A 143 7.76 8.68 7.01
CA ASN A 143 8.41 8.35 5.74
C ASN A 143 7.67 8.92 4.51
N ALA A 144 7.09 10.12 4.68
CA ALA A 144 6.21 10.72 3.70
C ALA A 144 6.93 11.08 2.38
N GLU A 145 6.16 11.13 1.30
CA GLU A 145 6.64 11.63 0.03
C GLU A 145 6.72 13.16 0.03
N LYS A 146 7.90 13.68 -0.27
CA LYS A 146 8.19 15.12 -0.25
C LYS A 146 8.32 15.71 -1.65
N LYS A 147 8.32 14.86 -2.68
CA LYS A 147 8.48 15.22 -4.09
C LYS A 147 7.37 14.57 -4.92
N GLU A 148 7.04 15.22 -6.03
CA GLU A 148 5.99 14.79 -6.95
C GLU A 148 6.37 13.46 -7.63
N ASP A 149 7.59 13.39 -8.20
CA ASP A 149 8.06 12.19 -8.92
C ASP A 149 8.06 10.94 -8.03
N THR A 150 8.41 11.08 -6.75
CA THR A 150 8.40 9.96 -5.79
C THR A 150 6.98 9.56 -5.38
N THR A 151 6.00 10.45 -5.54
CA THR A 151 4.59 10.14 -5.30
C THR A 151 4.00 9.33 -6.46
N ILE A 152 4.41 9.64 -7.70
CA ILE A 152 4.01 8.88 -8.89
C ILE A 152 4.57 7.45 -8.83
N SER A 153 5.85 7.29 -8.46
CA SER A 153 6.43 5.95 -8.28
C SER A 153 5.74 5.14 -7.17
N GLY A 154 5.33 5.81 -6.09
CA GLY A 154 4.65 5.20 -4.95
C GLY A 154 3.20 4.76 -5.20
N ILE A 155 2.64 4.97 -6.40
CA ILE A 155 1.30 4.47 -6.77
C ILE A 155 1.29 2.94 -6.77
N HIS A 156 2.39 2.31 -7.16
CA HIS A 156 2.51 0.85 -7.21
C HIS A 156 2.87 0.20 -5.87
N ASP A 157 3.27 1.00 -4.86
CA ASP A 157 3.65 0.50 -3.53
C ASP A 157 2.54 -0.33 -2.88
N VAL A 158 1.28 0.10 -3.03
CA VAL A 158 0.12 -0.60 -2.48
C VAL A 158 0.01 -2.00 -3.10
N SER A 159 0.10 -2.09 -4.43
CA SER A 159 0.05 -3.37 -5.14
C SER A 159 1.21 -4.29 -4.74
N HIS A 160 2.43 -3.75 -4.65
CA HIS A 160 3.59 -4.53 -4.20
C HIS A 160 3.41 -5.03 -2.77
N ALA A 161 2.93 -4.19 -1.85
CA ALA A 161 2.64 -4.58 -0.48
C ALA A 161 1.54 -5.64 -0.40
N ILE A 162 0.49 -5.58 -1.22
CA ILE A 162 -0.56 -6.62 -1.25
C ILE A 162 0.00 -7.95 -1.74
N TYR A 163 0.70 -7.96 -2.88
CA TYR A 163 1.23 -9.20 -3.45
C TYR A 163 2.23 -9.87 -2.53
N ALA A 164 3.06 -9.07 -1.86
CA ALA A 164 4.03 -9.55 -0.90
C ALA A 164 3.39 -10.23 0.33
N THR A 165 2.14 -9.90 0.71
CA THR A 165 1.45 -10.60 1.83
C THR A 165 1.27 -12.10 1.59
N LYS A 166 1.44 -12.57 0.35
CA LYS A 166 1.35 -13.98 -0.06
C LYS A 166 2.72 -14.66 -0.18
N ALA A 167 3.80 -13.95 0.13
CA ALA A 167 5.16 -14.45 0.11
C ALA A 167 5.76 -14.46 1.52
N ASP A 168 6.78 -15.29 1.72
CA ASP A 168 7.52 -15.31 3.00
C ASP A 168 8.40 -14.06 3.16
N LYS A 169 8.90 -13.50 2.04
CA LYS A 169 9.84 -12.38 2.02
C LYS A 169 9.50 -11.35 0.95
N LEU A 170 9.72 -10.08 1.27
CA LEU A 170 9.65 -8.93 0.35
C LEU A 170 10.99 -8.20 0.35
N PHE A 171 11.69 -8.23 -0.78
CA PHE A 171 12.92 -7.47 -0.98
C PHE A 171 12.61 -6.12 -1.59
N THR A 172 13.18 -5.04 -1.04
CA THR A 172 13.09 -3.72 -1.63
C THR A 172 14.39 -2.94 -1.45
N VAL A 173 14.69 -2.08 -2.42
CA VAL A 173 15.79 -1.09 -2.35
C VAL A 173 15.30 0.29 -1.92
N ASP A 174 13.98 0.47 -1.81
CA ASP A 174 13.36 1.72 -1.37
C ASP A 174 13.19 1.71 0.15
N ARG A 175 13.98 2.55 0.82
CA ARG A 175 13.99 2.69 2.28
C ARG A 175 12.68 3.24 2.84
N LYS A 176 12.00 4.14 2.15
CA LYS A 176 10.74 4.71 2.63
C LYS A 176 9.63 3.70 2.52
N PHE A 177 9.54 3.01 1.38
CA PHE A 177 8.60 1.91 1.19
C PHE A 177 8.86 0.80 2.21
N PHE A 178 10.13 0.43 2.41
CA PHE A 178 10.53 -0.53 3.46
C PHE A 178 9.94 -0.17 4.83
N ASN A 179 10.17 1.06 5.31
CA ASN A 179 9.70 1.50 6.62
C ASN A 179 8.16 1.50 6.70
N LYS A 180 7.47 2.04 5.68
CA LYS A 180 6.00 2.09 5.63
C LYS A 180 5.40 0.68 5.59
N CYS A 181 5.92 -0.19 4.72
CA CYS A 181 5.45 -1.56 4.56
C CYS A 181 5.65 -2.35 5.84
N LYS A 182 6.83 -2.25 6.47
CA LYS A 182 7.12 -2.92 7.74
C LYS A 182 6.20 -2.45 8.88
N ALA A 183 5.92 -1.15 8.97
CA ALA A 183 4.96 -0.61 9.93
C ALA A 183 3.56 -1.18 9.69
N VAL A 184 3.07 -1.19 8.45
CA VAL A 184 1.75 -1.74 8.12
C VAL A 184 1.66 -3.24 8.38
N TYR A 185 2.68 -4.01 8.01
CA TYR A 185 2.72 -5.45 8.25
C TYR A 185 2.72 -5.77 9.74
N TYR A 186 3.47 -5.01 10.54
CA TYR A 186 3.43 -5.12 11.99
C TYR A 186 2.03 -4.84 12.55
N PHE A 187 1.38 -3.75 12.12
CA PHE A 187 0.02 -3.43 12.57
C PHE A 187 -1.00 -4.51 12.18
N LEU A 188 -0.95 -4.99 10.94
CA LEU A 188 -1.90 -5.97 10.43
C LEU A 188 -1.62 -7.39 10.94
N GLN A 189 -0.43 -7.65 11.49
CA GLN A 189 0.12 -8.98 11.80
C GLN A 189 0.24 -9.84 10.53
N VAL A 190 0.98 -9.33 9.56
CA VAL A 190 1.38 -10.04 8.34
C VAL A 190 2.72 -10.73 8.58
N ASP A 191 2.81 -12.03 8.30
CA ASP A 191 4.01 -12.85 8.59
C ASP A 191 5.18 -12.60 7.62
N THR A 192 4.93 -11.93 6.48
CA THR A 192 5.95 -11.62 5.47
C THR A 192 7.08 -10.77 6.04
N GLU A 193 8.31 -11.24 5.88
CA GLU A 193 9.52 -10.50 6.25
C GLU A 193 9.87 -9.45 5.19
N VAL A 194 9.93 -8.18 5.56
CA VAL A 194 10.37 -7.10 4.67
C VAL A 194 11.86 -6.87 4.84
N ILE A 195 12.63 -6.94 3.74
CA ILE A 195 14.10 -6.87 3.73
C ILE A 195 14.54 -5.68 2.86
N LEU A 196 15.32 -4.78 3.45
CA LEU A 196 15.98 -3.69 2.73
C LEU A 196 17.30 -4.22 2.13
N CYS A 197 17.43 -4.18 0.81
CA CYS A 197 18.64 -4.57 0.09
C CYS A 197 19.29 -3.37 -0.61
N SER A 198 20.58 -3.48 -0.91
CA SER A 198 21.25 -2.59 -1.86
C SER A 198 21.08 -3.14 -3.28
N LYS A 199 21.10 -2.27 -4.29
CA LYS A 199 20.99 -2.70 -5.70
C LYS A 199 22.16 -3.60 -6.08
N GLU A 200 23.33 -3.32 -5.52
CA GLU A 200 24.60 -3.98 -5.81
C GLU A 200 24.62 -5.42 -5.26
N ASN A 201 23.94 -5.68 -4.14
CA ASN A 201 24.03 -6.97 -3.44
C ASN A 201 22.78 -7.83 -3.62
N ILE A 202 21.80 -7.40 -4.42
CA ILE A 202 20.51 -8.10 -4.52
C ILE A 202 20.69 -9.55 -4.98
N SER A 203 21.61 -9.80 -5.92
CA SER A 203 21.92 -11.14 -6.43
C SER A 203 22.53 -12.03 -5.34
N GLU A 204 23.46 -11.50 -4.54
CA GLU A 204 24.11 -12.25 -3.45
C GLU A 204 23.13 -12.57 -2.33
N ILE A 205 22.27 -11.61 -1.98
CA ILE A 205 21.21 -11.78 -0.99
C ILE A 205 20.21 -12.85 -1.45
N LEU A 206 19.78 -12.81 -2.71
CA LEU A 206 18.87 -13.82 -3.25
C LEU A 206 19.51 -15.23 -3.25
N MET A 207 20.81 -15.32 -3.53
CA MET A 207 21.54 -16.59 -3.53
C MET A 207 21.68 -17.18 -2.12
N SER A 208 21.97 -16.36 -1.10
CA SER A 208 22.11 -16.84 0.28
C SER A 208 20.80 -17.41 0.86
N TYR A 209 19.66 -16.87 0.45
CA TYR A 209 18.34 -17.39 0.85
C TYR A 209 17.90 -18.62 0.06
N ASN A 210 18.38 -18.81 -1.17
CA ASN A 210 18.10 -20.03 -1.96
C ASN A 210 18.84 -21.27 -1.43
N GLU A 211 20.01 -21.10 -0.82
CA GLU A 211 20.75 -22.21 -0.23
C GLU A 211 20.10 -22.71 1.08
N CYS A 212 19.49 -21.83 1.87
CA CYS A 212 18.73 -22.23 3.06
C CYS A 212 17.48 -23.05 2.70
N CYS A 213 16.81 -22.78 1.58
CA CYS A 213 15.63 -23.54 1.14
C CYS A 213 15.96 -24.93 0.56
N LYS A 214 17.23 -25.28 0.36
CA LYS A 214 17.66 -26.63 -0.07
C LYS A 214 17.93 -27.59 1.09
N LEU A 215 17.84 -27.11 2.34
CA LEU A 215 18.14 -27.88 3.56
C LEU A 215 16.89 -28.20 4.40
N MET A 216 15.69 -28.02 3.84
CA MET A 216 14.40 -28.38 4.44
C MET A 216 13.66 -29.35 3.51
#